data_AF-X0RTR7-F1
#
_entry.id   AF-X0RTR7-F1
#
_cell.length_a   1.000
_cell.length_b   1.000
_cell.length_c   1.000
_cell.angle_alpha   90.00
_cell.angle_beta   90.00
_cell.angle_gamma   90.00
#
_symmetry.space_group_name_H-M   'P 1'
#
loop_
_entity.id
_entity.type
_entity.pdbx_description
1 polymer ?
#
loop_
_entity_poly.entity_id
_entity_poly.type
_entity_poly.pdbx_seq_one_letter_code
_entity_poly.pdbx_strand_id
1 'polypeptide(L)'
;MTWHGHGQLVIYWLFDLDSLKWSVRNLVSHAEQAIEDVINDCLRSSPSNSDNISAHARRDAPGVYLYADTAATDDSTSTEDSSLDNKIMLGKMASLGFKIKHGFSYHGIAINLNCDLSSFNAINPCGYAGMQMLRLSDFVAMQTDSEQTEPESQTGQQMSDSFSYETVTQKLIDNIAKRHAGLIELRAIAPK
;
A
#
# COMPACT_ATOMS: atom_id res chain seq x y z
N MET A 1 13.20 -9.37 -9.43
CA MET A 1 12.92 -8.28 -10.39
C MET A 1 11.55 -7.70 -10.12
N THR A 2 11.28 -6.49 -10.62
CA THR A 2 9.99 -5.80 -10.53
C THR A 2 9.76 -5.01 -11.82
N TRP A 3 8.54 -4.49 -11.99
CA TRP A 3 8.15 -3.61 -13.09
C TRP A 3 7.65 -2.27 -12.56
N HIS A 4 7.89 -1.21 -13.33
CA HIS A 4 7.35 0.13 -13.12
C HIS A 4 6.83 0.69 -14.44
N GLY A 5 5.70 1.39 -14.40
CA GLY A 5 5.12 2.01 -15.58
C GLY A 5 3.99 2.96 -15.23
N HIS A 6 3.31 3.45 -16.27
CA HIS A 6 2.23 4.41 -16.12
C HIS A 6 1.16 3.89 -15.17
N GLY A 7 0.74 4.75 -14.26
CA GLY A 7 -0.25 4.47 -13.23
C GLY A 7 0.23 3.73 -11.99
N GLN A 8 1.54 3.55 -11.85
CA GLN A 8 2.17 3.08 -10.62
C GLN A 8 2.84 4.25 -9.90
N LEU A 9 2.53 4.43 -8.61
CA LEU A 9 3.18 5.45 -7.78
C LEU A 9 4.52 4.92 -7.29
N VAL A 10 5.62 5.54 -7.73
CA VAL A 10 6.98 5.19 -7.30
C VAL A 10 7.56 6.33 -6.46
N ILE A 11 8.00 6.01 -5.25
CA ILE A 11 8.56 7.00 -4.31
C ILE A 11 9.90 6.50 -3.83
N TYR A 12 10.93 7.34 -3.93
CA TYR A 12 12.24 7.05 -3.35
C TYR A 12 12.38 7.64 -1.96
N TRP A 13 12.64 6.79 -0.96
CA TRP A 13 12.87 7.24 0.40
C TRP A 13 14.37 7.38 0.60
N LEU A 14 14.84 8.62 0.56
CA LEU A 14 16.24 8.99 0.71
C LEU A 14 16.47 9.48 2.15
N PHE A 15 16.61 8.54 3.08
CA PHE A 15 16.70 8.83 4.51
C PHE A 15 18.09 8.52 5.06
N ASP A 16 18.53 9.34 6.02
CA ASP A 16 19.66 9.08 6.89
C ASP A 16 19.21 8.21 8.06
N LEU A 17 19.53 6.92 8.01
CA LEU A 17 19.10 5.96 9.03
C LEU A 17 19.83 6.15 10.37
N ASP A 18 21.06 6.68 10.35
CA ASP A 18 21.83 6.89 11.58
C ASP A 18 21.23 8.05 12.38
N SER A 19 20.89 9.14 11.69
CA SER A 19 20.18 10.29 12.29
C SER A 19 18.81 9.89 12.85
N LEU A 20 18.08 9.03 12.14
CA LEU A 20 16.78 8.52 12.58
C LEU A 20 16.88 7.40 13.62
N LYS A 21 18.08 6.85 13.86
CA LYS A 21 18.32 5.64 14.68
C LYS A 21 17.49 4.45 14.21
N TRP A 22 17.27 4.34 12.90
CA TRP A 22 16.48 3.28 12.29
C TRP A 22 17.39 2.16 11.82
N SER A 23 17.06 0.92 12.19
CA SER A 23 17.61 -0.23 11.47
C SER A 23 16.96 -0.36 10.08
N VAL A 24 17.55 -1.18 9.21
CA VAL A 24 16.92 -1.53 7.91
C VAL A 24 15.52 -2.11 8.10
N ARG A 25 15.28 -2.85 9.19
CA ARG A 25 13.95 -3.37 9.50
C ARG A 25 12.99 -2.26 9.90
N ASN A 26 13.44 -1.27 10.66
CA ASN A 26 12.61 -0.11 10.98
C ASN A 26 12.21 0.61 9.69
N LEU A 27 13.14 0.83 8.76
CA LEU A 27 12.83 1.44 7.46
C LEU A 27 11.76 0.65 6.69
N VAL A 28 11.95 -0.67 6.55
CA VAL A 28 10.99 -1.54 5.85
C VAL A 28 9.63 -1.53 6.54
N SER A 29 9.58 -1.67 7.87
CA SER A 29 8.33 -1.68 8.62
C SER A 29 7.63 -0.32 8.62
N HIS A 30 8.36 0.80 8.58
CA HIS A 30 7.77 2.12 8.38
C HIS A 30 7.14 2.25 6.99
N ALA A 31 7.83 1.77 5.95
CA ALA A 31 7.31 1.78 4.58
C ALA A 31 6.05 0.92 4.45
N GLU A 32 6.08 -0.30 4.96
CA GLU A 32 4.93 -1.21 4.97
C GLU A 32 3.73 -0.60 5.72
N GLN A 33 3.95 -0.10 6.94
CA GLN A 33 2.89 0.53 7.72
C GLN A 33 2.29 1.77 7.05
N ALA A 34 3.12 2.64 6.48
CA ALA A 34 2.62 3.84 5.81
C ALA A 34 1.74 3.48 4.60
N ILE A 35 2.13 2.44 3.85
CA ILE A 35 1.35 1.93 2.72
C ILE A 35 0.05 1.27 3.20
N GLU A 36 0.11 0.42 4.23
CA GLU A 36 -1.08 -0.20 4.83
C GLU A 36 -2.09 0.84 5.29
N ASP A 37 -1.64 1.87 6.03
CA ASP A 37 -2.52 2.92 6.53
C ASP A 37 -3.27 3.62 5.40
N VAL A 38 -2.54 4.02 4.35
CA VAL A 38 -3.10 4.76 3.21
C VAL A 38 -4.03 3.89 2.39
N ILE A 39 -3.64 2.65 2.08
CA ILE A 39 -4.50 1.74 1.31
C ILE A 39 -5.76 1.41 2.11
N ASN A 40 -5.64 1.10 3.39
CA ASN A 40 -6.81 0.81 4.23
C ASN A 40 -7.72 2.02 4.39
N ASP A 41 -7.17 3.24 4.43
CA ASP A 41 -7.95 4.48 4.42
C ASP A 41 -8.73 4.67 3.11
N CYS A 42 -8.09 4.39 1.98
CA CYS A 42 -8.75 4.40 0.67
C CYS A 42 -9.86 3.35 0.57
N LEU A 43 -9.61 2.12 1.03
CA LEU A 43 -10.58 1.03 1.01
C LEU A 43 -11.82 1.34 1.87
N ARG A 44 -11.64 1.87 3.09
CA ARG A 44 -12.76 2.25 3.99
C ARG A 44 -13.60 3.40 3.47
N SER A 45 -13.02 4.26 2.65
CA SER A 45 -13.71 5.40 2.05
C SER A 45 -14.47 5.01 0.77
N SER A 46 -14.31 3.77 0.28
CA SER A 46 -14.99 3.28 -0.92
C SER A 46 -16.44 2.87 -0.59
N PRO A 47 -17.45 3.43 -1.29
CA PRO A 47 -18.85 3.07 -1.07
C PRO A 47 -19.16 1.62 -1.49
N SER A 48 -18.31 0.98 -2.29
CA SER A 48 -18.42 -0.46 -2.59
C SER A 48 -17.82 -1.28 -1.45
N ASN A 49 -18.52 -1.31 -0.32
CA ASN A 49 -18.52 -2.32 0.74
C ASN A 49 -17.23 -3.17 0.86
N SER A 50 -16.10 -2.51 1.13
CA SER A 50 -14.79 -3.14 1.31
C SER A 50 -14.49 -3.45 2.77
N ASP A 51 -15.51 -3.57 3.62
CA ASP A 51 -15.34 -3.85 5.05
C ASP A 51 -14.62 -5.19 5.30
N ASN A 52 -14.70 -6.10 4.33
CA ASN A 52 -14.04 -7.40 4.38
C ASN A 52 -12.65 -7.43 3.74
N ILE A 53 -12.17 -6.33 3.14
CA ILE A 53 -10.86 -6.29 2.49
C ILE A 53 -9.91 -5.37 3.25
N SER A 54 -8.72 -5.87 3.55
CA SER A 54 -7.70 -5.13 4.30
C SER A 54 -6.31 -5.35 3.74
N ALA A 55 -5.49 -4.30 3.81
CA ALA A 55 -4.10 -4.29 3.42
C ALA A 55 -3.19 -4.60 4.61
N HIS A 56 -2.31 -5.59 4.45
CA HIS A 56 -1.34 -6.00 5.46
C HIS A 56 0.00 -6.39 4.82
N ALA A 57 1.09 -6.13 5.53
CA ALA A 57 2.41 -6.64 5.22
C ALA A 57 2.59 -8.07 5.73
N ARG A 58 3.57 -8.75 5.14
CA ARG A 58 3.91 -10.14 5.45
C ARG A 58 5.29 -10.24 6.08
N ARG A 59 5.42 -11.12 7.07
CA ARG A 59 6.70 -11.38 7.74
C ARG A 59 7.73 -12.06 6.84
N ASP A 60 7.27 -12.90 5.92
CA ASP A 60 8.09 -13.74 5.06
C ASP A 60 8.40 -13.13 3.69
N ALA A 61 7.69 -12.06 3.30
CA ALA A 61 7.87 -11.43 2.00
C ALA A 61 7.61 -9.91 2.06
N PRO A 62 8.62 -9.06 1.76
CA PRO A 62 8.48 -7.61 1.86
C PRO A 62 7.42 -7.07 0.91
N GLY A 63 6.65 -6.09 1.36
CA GLY A 63 5.59 -5.43 0.58
C GLY A 63 4.24 -5.48 1.28
N VAL A 64 3.22 -4.94 0.62
CA VAL A 64 1.85 -4.88 1.15
C VAL A 64 0.91 -5.65 0.23
N TYR A 65 0.03 -6.43 0.85
CA TYR A 65 -0.87 -7.39 0.21
C TYR A 65 -2.30 -7.12 0.67
N LEU A 66 -3.28 -7.42 -0.18
CA LEU A 66 -4.67 -7.41 0.22
C LEU A 66 -5.13 -8.78 0.68
N TYR A 67 -6.00 -8.77 1.68
CA TYR A 67 -6.64 -9.92 2.28
C TYR A 67 -8.14 -9.72 2.30
N ALA A 68 -8.89 -10.78 2.01
CA ALA A 68 -10.33 -10.82 2.24
C ALA A 68 -10.65 -11.70 3.47
N ASP A 69 -11.57 -11.25 4.31
CA ASP A 69 -12.04 -12.02 5.46
C ASP A 69 -12.91 -13.20 5.00
N THR A 70 -12.64 -14.38 5.56
CA THR A 70 -13.44 -15.59 5.34
C THR A 70 -14.44 -15.72 6.49
N ALA A 71 -15.60 -15.07 6.39
CA ALA A 71 -16.59 -15.18 7.44
C ALA A 71 -17.15 -16.63 7.54
N ALA A 72 -16.78 -17.37 8.60
CA ALA A 72 -17.61 -18.38 9.27
C ALA A 72 -16.94 -18.95 10.54
N THR A 73 -17.23 -18.37 11.72
CA THR A 73 -17.91 -19.01 12.87
C THR A 73 -17.81 -18.11 14.10
N ASP A 74 -18.94 -17.91 14.76
CA ASP A 74 -19.02 -17.43 16.14
C ASP A 74 -18.11 -18.27 17.04
N ASP A 75 -16.95 -17.75 17.45
CA ASP A 75 -16.48 -18.00 18.82
C ASP A 75 -15.54 -16.89 19.30
N SER A 76 -15.89 -16.36 20.45
CA SER A 76 -15.21 -15.33 21.21
C SER A 76 -13.95 -15.92 21.85
N THR A 77 -12.76 -15.66 21.30
CA THR A 77 -11.50 -15.60 22.07
C THR A 77 -10.37 -14.98 21.24
N SER A 78 -10.28 -13.65 21.27
CA SER A 78 -9.24 -12.90 20.57
C SER A 78 -7.97 -12.77 21.44
N THR A 79 -7.00 -13.65 21.22
CA THR A 79 -5.58 -13.35 21.49
C THR A 79 -4.98 -12.71 20.24
N GLU A 80 -4.50 -11.47 20.36
CA GLU A 80 -4.21 -10.52 19.28
C GLU A 80 -3.08 -10.86 18.28
N ASP A 81 -2.57 -12.09 18.24
CA ASP A 81 -1.36 -12.42 17.45
C ASP A 81 -1.55 -13.57 16.43
N SER A 82 -2.80 -13.95 16.12
CA SER A 82 -3.13 -15.01 15.13
C SER A 82 -4.29 -14.65 14.19
N SER A 83 -4.46 -13.37 13.85
CA SER A 83 -5.61 -12.85 13.10
C SER A 83 -5.59 -13.06 11.58
N LEU A 84 -4.60 -13.79 11.04
CA LEU A 84 -4.51 -14.10 9.61
C LEU A 84 -5.14 -15.46 9.23
N ASP A 85 -5.45 -16.31 10.21
CA ASP A 85 -5.95 -17.67 9.95
C ASP A 85 -7.34 -17.69 9.28
N ASN A 86 -8.12 -16.60 9.44
CA ASN A 86 -9.44 -16.40 8.83
C ASN A 86 -9.40 -15.42 7.63
N LYS A 87 -8.26 -15.30 6.95
CA LYS A 87 -8.09 -14.38 5.82
C LYS A 87 -7.48 -15.07 4.61
N ILE A 88 -8.03 -14.80 3.42
CA ILE A 88 -7.45 -15.24 2.14
C ILE A 88 -6.65 -14.08 1.55
N MET A 89 -5.36 -14.33 1.27
CA MET A 89 -4.53 -13.38 0.53
C MET A 89 -5.02 -13.29 -0.93
N LEU A 90 -5.44 -12.11 -1.35
CA LEU A 90 -5.88 -11.84 -2.71
C LEU A 90 -4.70 -11.60 -3.66
N GLY A 91 -3.67 -10.91 -3.18
CA GLY A 91 -2.50 -10.57 -3.99
C GLY A 91 -1.73 -9.37 -3.46
N LYS A 92 -0.66 -9.01 -4.17
CA LYS A 92 0.28 -7.95 -3.78
C LYS A 92 -0.10 -6.61 -4.41
N MET A 93 -0.23 -5.60 -3.57
CA MET A 93 -0.60 -4.23 -3.98
C MET A 93 0.59 -3.27 -4.05
N ALA A 94 1.62 -3.49 -3.21
CA ALA A 94 2.81 -2.67 -3.21
C ALA A 94 4.10 -3.49 -3.07
N SER A 95 5.12 -3.07 -3.81
CA SER A 95 6.47 -3.62 -3.74
C SER A 95 7.41 -2.61 -3.09
N LEU A 96 8.39 -3.13 -2.34
CA LEU A 96 9.43 -2.31 -1.75
C LEU A 96 10.80 -2.93 -2.01
N GLY A 97 11.78 -2.06 -2.19
CA GLY A 97 13.16 -2.44 -2.41
C GLY A 97 14.04 -1.28 -1.98
N PHE A 98 14.91 -1.54 -1.00
CA PHE A 98 15.84 -0.55 -0.47
C PHE A 98 17.27 -1.02 -0.64
N LYS A 99 18.16 -0.08 -0.92
CA LYS A 99 19.60 -0.28 -0.83
C LYS A 99 20.15 0.68 0.22
N ILE A 100 21.00 0.18 1.11
CA ILE A 100 21.66 1.01 2.13
C ILE A 100 23.13 1.19 1.75
N LYS A 101 23.61 2.42 1.76
CA LYS A 101 25.02 2.75 1.55
C LYS A 101 25.41 3.90 2.47
N HIS A 102 26.40 3.66 3.33
CA HIS A 102 26.89 4.64 4.33
C HIS A 102 25.78 5.21 5.23
N GLY A 103 24.87 4.38 5.74
CA GLY A 103 23.76 4.85 6.58
C GLY A 103 22.58 5.46 5.82
N PHE A 104 22.73 5.78 4.54
CA PHE A 104 21.65 6.35 3.72
C PHE A 104 20.87 5.29 2.94
N SER A 105 19.54 5.44 2.89
CA SER A 105 18.66 4.62 2.05
C SER A 105 18.54 5.16 0.62
N TYR A 106 18.41 4.24 -0.32
CA TYR A 106 18.15 4.46 -1.74
C TYR A 106 17.04 3.54 -2.22
N HIS A 107 16.48 3.86 -3.39
CA HIS A 107 15.26 3.26 -3.91
C HIS A 107 14.08 3.54 -2.97
N GLY A 108 13.12 2.63 -2.85
CA GLY A 108 11.89 2.94 -2.15
C GLY A 108 10.78 1.97 -2.41
N ILE A 109 9.60 2.53 -2.65
CA ILE A 109 8.34 1.81 -2.73
C ILE A 109 7.67 2.06 -4.07
N ALA A 110 6.87 1.09 -4.51
CA ALA A 110 6.05 1.16 -5.69
C ALA A 110 4.65 0.62 -5.37
N ILE A 111 3.63 1.47 -5.52
CA ILE A 111 2.22 1.15 -5.25
C ILE A 111 1.48 1.11 -6.57
N ASN A 112 0.79 0.00 -6.85
CA ASN A 112 -0.05 -0.14 -8.03
C ASN A 112 -1.36 0.62 -7.80
N LEU A 113 -1.53 1.77 -8.45
CA LEU A 113 -2.75 2.58 -8.31
C LEU A 113 -3.74 2.26 -9.42
N ASN A 114 -3.44 2.67 -10.65
CA ASN A 114 -4.23 2.36 -11.84
C ASN A 114 -3.31 2.04 -13.02
N CYS A 115 -2.40 1.07 -12.84
CA CYS A 115 -1.46 0.61 -13.85
C CYS A 115 -1.97 -0.62 -14.61
N ASP A 116 -1.35 -0.89 -15.77
CA ASP A 116 -1.47 -2.19 -16.45
C ASP A 116 -0.59 -3.23 -15.73
N LEU A 117 -1.22 -4.32 -15.27
CA LEU A 117 -0.57 -5.40 -14.55
C LEU A 117 -0.04 -6.50 -15.48
N SER A 118 -0.36 -6.47 -16.78
CA SER A 118 0.03 -7.51 -17.75
C SER A 118 1.55 -7.74 -17.82
N SER A 119 2.33 -6.67 -17.60
CA SER A 119 3.79 -6.73 -17.59
C SER A 119 4.35 -7.62 -16.46
N PHE A 120 3.62 -7.79 -15.36
CA PHE A 120 4.01 -8.71 -14.29
C PHE A 120 3.92 -10.18 -14.72
N ASN A 121 3.11 -10.53 -15.72
CA ASN A 121 2.97 -11.91 -16.20
C ASN A 121 4.24 -12.41 -16.94
N ALA A 122 5.09 -11.49 -17.41
CA ALA A 122 6.35 -11.82 -18.07
C ALA A 122 7.52 -12.02 -17.08
N ILE A 123 7.27 -11.86 -15.78
CA ILE A 123 8.29 -11.94 -14.74
C ILE A 123 7.81 -12.79 -13.55
N ASN A 124 8.75 -13.32 -12.77
CA ASN A 124 8.57 -13.76 -11.39
C ASN A 124 8.80 -12.57 -10.43
N PRO A 125 7.77 -11.74 -10.13
CA PRO A 125 7.96 -10.60 -9.25
C PRO A 125 8.36 -11.07 -7.85
N CYS A 126 9.31 -10.36 -7.25
CA CYS A 126 9.80 -10.67 -5.90
C CYS A 126 10.32 -12.11 -5.69
N GLY A 127 10.65 -12.84 -6.77
CA GLY A 127 11.16 -14.22 -6.71
C GLY A 127 10.08 -15.30 -6.57
N TYR A 128 8.80 -14.92 -6.55
CA TYR A 128 7.67 -15.86 -6.44
C TYR A 128 7.02 -16.05 -7.81
N ALA A 129 7.01 -17.28 -8.30
CA ALA A 129 6.26 -17.62 -9.50
C ALA A 129 4.75 -17.53 -9.21
N GLY A 130 3.98 -16.90 -10.11
CA GLY A 130 2.52 -16.82 -10.01
C GLY A 130 1.97 -15.89 -8.93
N MET A 131 2.78 -14.96 -8.38
CA MET A 131 2.28 -13.95 -7.45
C MET A 131 1.24 -13.04 -8.11
N GLN A 132 -0.01 -13.13 -7.67
CA GLN A 132 -1.08 -12.24 -8.12
C GLN A 132 -0.74 -10.80 -7.71
N MET A 133 -0.67 -9.91 -8.70
CA MET A 133 -0.54 -8.47 -8.47
C MET A 133 -1.93 -7.84 -8.51
N LEU A 134 -2.12 -6.82 -7.69
CA LEU A 134 -3.36 -6.05 -7.58
C LEU A 134 -3.04 -4.57 -7.79
N ARG A 135 -4.06 -3.77 -8.13
CA ARG A 135 -4.00 -2.31 -8.17
C ARG A 135 -5.18 -1.71 -7.42
N LEU A 136 -5.00 -0.51 -6.88
CA LEU A 136 -5.99 0.14 -6.03
C LEU A 136 -7.32 0.42 -6.77
N SER A 137 -7.26 0.79 -8.05
CA SER A 137 -8.43 1.10 -8.87
C SER A 137 -9.40 -0.06 -9.11
N ASP A 138 -8.99 -1.30 -8.81
CA ASP A 138 -9.91 -2.44 -8.87
C ASP A 138 -10.85 -2.49 -7.63
N PHE A 139 -10.56 -1.73 -6.58
CA PHE A 139 -11.29 -1.75 -5.30
C PHE A 139 -11.90 -0.39 -4.92
N VAL A 140 -11.41 0.70 -5.51
CA VAL A 140 -11.89 2.06 -5.23
C VAL A 140 -12.08 2.84 -6.52
N ALA A 141 -13.00 3.80 -6.54
CA ALA A 141 -13.15 4.72 -7.66
C ALA A 141 -11.89 5.60 -7.77
N MET A 142 -11.26 5.61 -8.95
CA MET A 142 -10.12 6.46 -9.26
C MET A 142 -10.41 7.34 -10.47
N GLN A 143 -10.05 8.63 -10.39
CA GLN A 143 -10.09 9.56 -11.51
C GLN A 143 -8.96 9.18 -12.49
N THR A 144 -9.25 9.23 -13.79
CA THR A 144 -8.24 9.07 -14.84
C THR A 144 -7.87 10.46 -15.36
N ASP A 145 -6.57 10.72 -15.53
CA ASP A 145 -6.07 12.02 -16.00
C ASP A 145 -6.41 12.30 -17.50
N SER A 146 -7.20 11.46 -18.15
CA SER A 146 -7.45 11.47 -19.60
C SER A 146 -8.66 12.30 -20.06
N GLU A 147 -9.24 13.17 -19.23
CA GLU A 147 -10.28 14.11 -19.66
C GLU A 147 -9.94 15.55 -19.25
N GLN A 148 -8.93 16.14 -19.89
CA GLN A 148 -8.98 17.56 -20.23
C GLN A 148 -9.84 17.72 -21.49
N THR A 149 -11.15 17.56 -21.36
CA THR A 149 -12.10 18.12 -22.33
C THR A 149 -12.82 19.26 -21.61
N GLU A 150 -12.91 20.40 -22.28
CA GLU A 150 -13.48 21.69 -21.88
C GLU A 150 -14.62 21.64 -20.84
N PRO A 151 -14.75 22.63 -19.94
CA PRO A 151 -15.78 22.65 -18.92
C PRO A 151 -17.14 22.98 -19.56
N GLU A 152 -17.89 21.97 -19.98
CA GLU A 152 -19.31 22.16 -20.25
C GLU A 152 -20.08 22.25 -18.92
N SER A 153 -20.67 23.43 -18.75
CA SER A 153 -21.59 23.81 -17.68
C SER A 153 -22.74 22.82 -17.50
N GLN A 154 -22.81 22.16 -16.33
CA GLN A 154 -24.04 21.71 -15.67
C GLN A 154 -23.70 21.17 -14.26
N THR A 155 -24.09 21.89 -13.21
CA THR A 155 -25.28 21.63 -12.36
C THR A 155 -25.07 20.51 -11.34
N GLY A 156 -24.79 20.92 -10.09
CA GLY A 156 -24.93 20.19 -8.83
C GLY A 156 -25.07 18.66 -8.89
N GLN A 157 -23.94 17.96 -8.87
CA GLN A 157 -23.86 16.54 -8.56
C GLN A 157 -22.98 16.34 -7.34
N GLN A 158 -23.46 15.51 -6.41
CA GLN A 158 -22.74 15.13 -5.20
C GLN A 158 -21.32 14.70 -5.57
N MET A 159 -20.34 15.30 -4.90
CA MET A 159 -18.92 15.00 -5.03
C MET A 159 -18.74 13.50 -4.73
N SER A 160 -18.61 12.68 -5.77
CA SER A 160 -18.30 11.27 -5.60
C SER A 160 -16.88 11.19 -5.03
N ASP A 161 -16.69 10.44 -3.94
CA ASP A 161 -15.41 10.21 -3.26
C ASP A 161 -14.43 9.38 -4.13
N SER A 162 -14.05 9.93 -5.28
CA SER A 162 -13.10 9.33 -6.21
C SER A 162 -11.69 9.79 -5.87
N PHE A 163 -10.76 8.85 -5.78
CA PHE A 163 -9.35 9.15 -5.53
C PHE A 163 -8.62 9.59 -6.80
N SER A 164 -7.64 10.47 -6.67
CA SER A 164 -6.66 10.78 -7.73
C SER A 164 -5.25 10.34 -7.31
N TYR A 165 -4.32 10.32 -8.27
CA TYR A 165 -2.89 10.12 -7.96
C TYR A 165 -2.37 11.12 -6.93
N GLU A 166 -2.78 12.38 -7.07
CA GLU A 166 -2.40 13.46 -6.16
C GLU A 166 -2.94 13.21 -4.75
N THR A 167 -4.21 12.83 -4.60
CA THR A 167 -4.81 12.57 -3.29
C THR A 167 -4.11 11.41 -2.58
N VAL A 168 -3.84 10.29 -3.27
CA VAL A 168 -3.15 9.14 -2.68
C VAL A 168 -1.70 9.50 -2.32
N THR A 169 -1.02 10.24 -3.19
CA THR A 169 0.35 10.72 -2.94
C THR A 169 0.40 11.63 -1.72
N GLN A 170 -0.53 12.57 -1.59
CA GLN A 170 -0.57 13.49 -0.45
C GLN A 170 -0.86 12.75 0.85
N LYS A 171 -1.81 11.81 0.88
CA LYS A 171 -2.07 10.96 2.05
C LYS A 171 -0.81 10.23 2.52
N LEU A 172 0.01 9.74 1.59
CA LEU A 172 1.24 9.04 1.89
C LEU A 172 2.33 9.99 2.41
N ILE A 173 2.50 11.16 1.82
CA ILE A 173 3.40 12.22 2.33
C ILE A 173 3.02 12.60 3.76
N ASP A 174 1.73 12.84 4.02
CA ASP A 174 1.23 13.23 5.34
C ASP A 174 1.45 12.11 6.37
N ASN A 175 1.21 10.85 5.98
CA ASN A 175 1.46 9.69 6.85
C ASN A 175 2.96 9.59 7.22
N ILE A 176 3.85 9.72 6.24
CA ILE A 176 5.31 9.70 6.45
C ILE A 176 5.72 10.86 7.37
N ALA A 177 5.24 12.08 7.12
CA ALA A 177 5.54 13.24 7.95
C ALA A 177 5.11 13.04 9.41
N LYS A 178 3.91 12.49 9.64
CA LYS A 178 3.42 12.14 10.99
C LYS A 178 4.32 11.11 11.68
N ARG A 179 4.86 10.13 10.95
CA ARG A 179 5.82 9.14 11.49
C ARG A 179 7.14 9.77 11.89
N HIS A 180 7.69 10.67 11.07
CA HIS A 180 8.90 11.41 11.42
C HIS A 180 8.69 12.35 12.62
N ALA A 181 7.48 12.88 12.79
CA ALA A 181 7.11 13.69 13.95
C ALA A 181 6.82 12.86 15.22
N GLY A 182 6.87 11.52 15.15
CA GLY A 182 6.55 10.64 16.28
C GLY A 182 5.06 10.55 16.61
N LEU A 183 4.18 11.03 15.72
CA LEU A 183 2.72 11.01 15.92
C LEU A 183 2.08 9.67 15.57
N ILE A 184 2.76 8.87 14.74
CA ILE A 184 2.37 7.50 14.43
C ILE A 184 3.55 6.60 14.77
N GLU A 185 3.38 5.81 15.82
CA GLU A 185 4.41 4.90 16.29
C GLU A 185 4.66 3.75 15.30
N LEU A 186 5.87 3.22 15.33
CA LEU A 186 6.21 2.02 14.59
C LEU A 186 5.68 0.80 15.35
N ARG A 187 4.92 -0.07 14.68
CA ARG A 187 4.53 -1.37 15.27
C ARG A 187 5.75 -2.16 15.76
N ALA A 188 5.58 -2.95 16.81
CA ALA A 188 6.63 -3.80 17.33
C ALA A 188 7.18 -4.75 16.24
N ILE A 189 8.50 -4.78 16.09
CA ILE A 189 9.17 -5.67 15.13
C ILE A 189 9.50 -6.97 15.86
N ALA A 190 8.91 -8.08 15.42
CA ALA A 190 9.19 -9.38 16.01
C ALA A 190 10.70 -9.71 15.94
N PRO A 191 11.29 -10.26 17.02
CA PRO A 191 12.65 -10.75 17.01
C PRO A 191 12.81 -11.85 15.95
N LYS A 192 14.03 -11.98 15.44
CA LYS A 192 14.35 -12.96 14.40
C LYS A 192 14.27 -14.38 14.94
#